data_AF-A0A8S2FFB8-F1
#
_entry.id   AF-A0A8S2FFB8-F1
#
_cell.length_a   1.000
_cell.length_b   1.000
_cell.length_c   1.000
_cell.angle_alpha   90.00
_cell.angle_beta   90.00
_cell.angle_gamma   90.00
#
_symmetry.space_group_name_H-M   'P 1'
#
loop_
_entity.id
_entity.type
_entity.pdbx_description
1 polymer ?
#
loop_
_entity_poly.entity_id
_entity_poly.type
_entity_poly.pdbx_seq_one_letter_code
_entity_poly.pdbx_strand_id
1 'polypeptide(L)'
;APHKVLKCQYDRSCRELENPVHRASYRHSNMPDFFIPCRYHQNCKDKSSKHRQLYSHGEQVPIPGDASSGKSSEQPSASKQKQNYQHDSKSMIPCRHGRQCREKNDQHHASQYSHPSS
;
A
#
# COMPACT_ATOMS: atom_id res chain seq x y z
N ALA A 1 3.56 22.93 8.16
CA ALA A 1 2.77 22.69 9.40
C ALA A 1 3.16 21.32 9.95
N PRO A 2 3.37 21.14 11.26
CA PRO A 2 3.66 19.81 11.80
C PRO A 2 2.45 18.91 11.55
N HIS A 3 2.69 17.72 11.00
CA HIS A 3 1.65 16.71 10.81
C HIS A 3 0.99 16.41 12.16
N LYS A 4 -0.29 16.78 12.32
CA LYS A 4 -1.06 16.59 13.56
C LYS A 4 -1.50 15.13 13.68
N VAL A 5 -0.55 14.23 13.88
CA VAL A 5 -0.84 12.82 14.17
C VAL A 5 -0.77 12.64 15.69
N LEU A 6 -1.85 12.12 16.29
CA LEU A 6 -1.97 11.96 17.73
C LEU A 6 -0.97 10.90 18.24
N LYS A 7 -0.50 11.01 19.48
CA LYS A 7 0.32 9.96 20.09
C LYS A 7 -0.57 8.80 20.54
N CYS A 8 -0.19 7.56 20.24
CA CYS A 8 -0.91 6.40 20.76
C CYS A 8 -0.83 6.36 22.29
N GLN A 9 -1.97 6.14 22.96
CA GLN A 9 -2.03 6.02 24.43
C GLN A 9 -1.22 4.85 24.97
N TYR A 10 -1.06 3.78 24.18
CA TYR A 10 -0.30 2.59 24.56
C TYR A 10 1.17 2.66 24.17
N ASP A 11 1.58 3.58 23.29
CA ASP A 11 2.95 3.80 22.81
C ASP A 11 3.76 2.49 22.66
N ARG A 12 4.68 2.20 23.57
CA ARG A 12 5.53 0.98 23.54
C ARG A 12 4.78 -0.35 23.71
N SER A 13 3.59 -0.32 24.31
CA SER A 13 2.75 -1.49 24.56
C SER A 13 1.61 -1.63 23.55
N CYS A 14 1.63 -0.85 22.47
CA CYS A 14 0.62 -0.94 21.42
C CYS A 14 0.69 -2.30 20.72
N ARG A 15 -0.47 -2.97 20.58
CA ARG A 15 -0.61 -4.24 19.85
C ARG A 15 -1.05 -4.07 18.40
N GLU A 16 -1.40 -2.84 18.02
CA GLU A 16 -1.89 -2.47 16.68
C GLU A 16 -0.76 -1.92 15.79
N LEU A 17 0.51 -2.23 16.11
CA LEU A 17 1.68 -1.72 15.36
C LEU A 17 1.77 -2.28 13.93
N GLU A 18 1.15 -3.43 13.68
CA GLU A 18 1.05 -4.03 12.34
C GLU A 18 -0.17 -3.54 11.57
N ASN A 19 -1.11 -2.85 12.23
CA ASN A 19 -2.31 -2.33 11.61
C ASN A 19 -1.97 -1.00 10.91
N PRO A 20 -2.03 -0.94 9.56
CA PRO A 20 -1.60 0.26 8.84
C PRO A 20 -2.54 1.44 9.08
N VAL A 21 -3.81 1.20 9.42
CA VAL A 21 -4.79 2.26 9.77
C VAL A 21 -4.42 2.92 11.10
N HIS A 22 -4.11 2.10 12.10
CA HIS A 22 -3.64 2.58 13.39
C HIS A 22 -2.35 3.37 13.25
N ARG A 23 -1.40 2.85 12.49
CA ARG A 23 -0.08 3.48 12.27
C ARG A 23 -0.14 4.77 11.45
N ALA A 24 -1.12 4.93 10.57
CA ALA A 24 -1.37 6.20 9.89
C ALA A 24 -2.03 7.25 10.80
N SER A 25 -2.80 6.80 11.80
CA SER A 25 -3.56 7.67 12.69
C SER A 25 -2.80 8.04 13.97
N TYR A 26 -1.85 7.21 14.41
CA TYR A 26 -1.16 7.35 15.69
C TYR A 26 0.36 7.19 15.63
N ARG A 27 1.06 8.14 16.27
CA ARG A 27 2.51 8.14 16.47
C ARG A 27 2.91 7.26 17.64
N HIS A 28 4.07 6.61 17.50
CA HIS A 28 4.68 5.78 18.55
C HIS A 28 6.15 6.18 18.68
N SER A 29 6.64 6.29 19.91
CA SER A 29 7.98 6.83 20.20
C SER A 29 9.12 5.94 19.70
N ASN A 30 8.87 4.64 19.48
CA ASN A 30 9.89 3.66 19.09
C ASN A 30 9.82 3.27 17.60
N MET A 31 9.04 3.98 16.79
CA MET A 31 8.74 3.59 15.41
C MET A 31 8.74 4.80 14.48
N PRO A 32 9.14 4.64 13.21
CA PRO A 32 9.01 5.71 12.21
C PRO A 32 7.53 6.05 11.99
N ASP A 33 7.23 7.32 11.72
CA ASP A 33 5.86 7.79 11.47
C ASP A 33 5.26 7.30 10.16
N PHE A 34 6.10 6.84 9.24
CA PHE A 34 5.70 6.31 7.94
C PHE A 34 6.28 4.91 7.74
N PHE A 35 5.58 4.11 6.93
CA PHE A 35 6.09 2.82 6.47
C PHE A 35 7.01 3.00 5.27
N ILE A 36 8.05 2.18 5.19
CA ILE A 36 8.95 2.10 4.04
C ILE A 36 8.29 1.22 2.98
N PRO A 37 8.20 1.62 1.70
CA PRO A 37 7.67 0.74 0.66
C PRO A 37 8.45 -0.58 0.60
N CYS A 38 7.76 -1.71 0.74
CA CYS A 38 8.37 -3.02 0.62
C CYS A 38 8.82 -3.26 -0.82
N ARG A 39 10.08 -3.68 -1.01
CA ARG A 39 10.62 -4.03 -2.33
C ARG A 39 9.74 -5.01 -3.10
N TYR A 40 9.11 -5.96 -2.39
CA TYR A 40 8.30 -7.02 -2.99
C TYR A 40 6.81 -6.70 -3.07
N HIS A 41 6.34 -5.59 -2.46
CA HIS A 41 4.92 -5.20 -2.43
C HIS A 41 4.00 -6.41 -2.14
N GLN A 42 2.98 -6.65 -2.97
CA GLN A 42 2.03 -7.76 -2.84
C GLN A 42 2.67 -9.15 -2.92
N ASN A 43 3.90 -9.27 -3.45
CA ASN A 43 4.63 -10.52 -3.57
C ASN A 43 5.57 -10.79 -2.38
N CYS A 44 5.50 -9.98 -1.31
CA CYS A 44 6.33 -10.18 -0.14
C CYS A 44 5.99 -11.50 0.56
N LYS A 45 7.02 -12.31 0.83
CA LYS A 45 6.91 -13.56 1.56
C LYS A 45 7.18 -13.41 3.06
N ASP A 46 7.77 -12.27 3.46
CA ASP A 46 8.06 -11.99 4.86
C ASP A 46 6.78 -11.58 5.58
N LYS A 47 6.31 -12.48 6.47
CA LYS A 47 5.13 -12.27 7.31
C LYS A 47 5.51 -11.94 8.75
N SER A 48 6.80 -11.62 9.02
CA SER A 48 7.24 -11.31 10.37
C SER A 48 6.60 -10.00 10.86
N SER A 49 6.29 -9.95 12.14
CA SER A 49 5.72 -8.74 12.77
C SER A 49 6.65 -7.54 12.59
N LYS A 50 7.96 -7.74 12.75
CA LYS A 50 8.98 -6.70 12.53
C LYS A 50 8.94 -6.13 11.11
N HIS A 51 8.77 -6.97 10.09
CA HIS A 51 8.64 -6.53 8.71
C HIS A 51 7.36 -5.73 8.50
N ARG A 52 6.22 -6.23 8.96
CA ARG A 52 4.92 -5.57 8.82
C ARG A 52 4.83 -4.24 9.57
N GLN A 53 5.57 -4.08 10.66
CA GLN A 53 5.65 -2.84 11.42
C GLN A 53 6.43 -1.74 10.68
N LEU A 54 7.37 -2.11 9.81
CA LEU A 54 8.28 -1.18 9.13
C LEU A 54 7.95 -0.96 7.66
N TYR A 55 7.39 -1.96 6.97
CA TYR A 55 7.21 -1.93 5.54
C TYR A 55 5.74 -1.96 5.09
N SER A 56 5.41 -1.14 4.10
CA SER A 56 4.08 -1.13 3.45
C SER A 56 4.12 -1.93 2.16
N HIS A 57 3.08 -2.72 1.92
CA HIS A 57 2.90 -3.50 0.69
C HIS A 57 1.97 -2.80 -0.32
N GLY A 58 1.66 -1.51 -0.10
CA GLY A 58 0.70 -0.75 -0.89
C GLY A 58 -0.75 -0.88 -0.39
N GLU A 59 -0.93 -1.26 0.89
CA GLU A 59 -2.25 -1.29 1.51
C GLU A 59 -2.85 0.12 1.54
N GLN A 60 -4.05 0.27 1.00
CA GLN A 60 -4.77 1.55 1.02
C GLN A 60 -5.25 1.80 2.44
N VAL A 61 -4.67 2.82 3.08
CA VAL A 61 -5.11 3.25 4.39
C VAL A 61 -6.25 4.25 4.21
N PRO A 62 -7.46 3.97 4.71
CA PRO A 62 -8.54 4.95 4.71
C PRO A 62 -8.09 6.16 5.53
N ILE A 63 -8.08 7.33 4.89
CA ILE A 63 -7.74 8.59 5.54
C ILE A 63 -8.94 8.96 6.44
N PRO A 64 -8.76 9.13 7.76
CA PRO A 64 -9.85 9.51 8.65
C PRO A 64 -10.36 10.91 8.23
N GLY A 65 -11.55 10.93 7.63
CA GLY A 65 -12.16 12.07 6.96
C GLY A 65 -12.99 11.67 5.74
N ASP A 66 -12.64 10.55 5.11
CA ASP A 66 -13.45 9.93 4.06
C ASP A 66 -14.29 8.79 4.67
N ALA A 67 -15.60 9.03 4.77
CA ALA A 67 -16.59 8.10 5.32
C ALA A 67 -16.87 6.92 4.36
N SER A 68 -15.85 6.14 4.04
CA SER A 68 -15.98 4.85 3.36
C SER A 68 -15.30 3.75 4.18
N SER A 69 -16.02 3.27 5.19
CA SER A 69 -15.77 2.03 5.94
C SER A 69 -15.38 0.89 4.99
N GLY A 70 -14.32 0.10 5.20
CA GLY A 70 -13.84 -0.41 6.48
C GLY A 70 -14.62 -1.66 6.87
N LYS A 71 -14.20 -2.83 6.39
CA LYS A 71 -14.45 -4.12 7.04
C LYS A 71 -13.15 -4.91 7.05
N SER A 72 -12.55 -5.01 8.23
CA SER A 72 -11.44 -5.91 8.51
C SER A 72 -11.98 -7.26 8.98
N SER A 73 -11.21 -8.30 8.65
CA SER A 73 -11.18 -9.64 9.27
C SER A 73 -12.19 -10.68 8.76
N GLU A 74 -11.76 -11.49 7.77
CA GLU A 74 -11.89 -12.96 7.76
C GLU A 74 -11.25 -13.50 6.45
N GLN A 75 -10.17 -14.27 6.55
CA GLN A 75 -9.88 -15.27 5.52
C GLN A 75 -10.70 -16.52 5.87
N PRO A 76 -11.42 -17.11 4.91
CA PRO A 76 -10.93 -18.40 4.42
C PRO A 76 -11.05 -18.62 2.90
N SER A 77 -10.15 -19.50 2.45
CA SER A 77 -10.12 -20.37 1.29
C SER A 77 -11.36 -20.50 0.39
N ALA A 78 -11.08 -20.46 -0.92
CA ALA A 78 -11.76 -21.12 -2.02
C ALA A 78 -13.22 -20.75 -2.36
N SER A 79 -13.42 -20.57 -3.68
CA SER A 79 -14.67 -20.72 -4.45
C SER A 79 -15.47 -19.44 -4.75
N LYS A 80 -15.29 -19.01 -6.01
CA LYS A 80 -16.30 -18.46 -6.94
C LYS A 80 -17.38 -17.56 -6.33
N GLN A 81 -17.20 -16.23 -6.47
CA GLN A 81 -18.34 -15.37 -6.74
C GLN A 81 -17.96 -14.25 -7.72
N LYS A 82 -18.89 -13.99 -8.63
CA LYS A 82 -18.71 -13.46 -9.98
C LYS A 82 -18.18 -12.02 -9.98
N GLN A 83 -17.07 -11.84 -10.71
CA GLN A 83 -16.53 -10.55 -11.09
C GLN A 83 -17.54 -9.86 -12.04
N ASN A 84 -18.11 -8.75 -11.58
CA ASN A 84 -18.72 -7.76 -12.45
C ASN A 84 -18.26 -6.38 -11.97
N TYR A 85 -17.06 -5.99 -12.39
CA TYR A 85 -16.68 -4.60 -12.51
C TYR A 85 -15.99 -4.46 -13.86
N GLN A 86 -16.58 -3.60 -14.68
CA GLN A 86 -16.18 -3.33 -16.04
C GLN A 86 -14.73 -2.83 -16.09
N HIS A 87 -14.00 -3.35 -17.07
CA HIS A 87 -12.69 -2.88 -17.51
C HIS A 87 -12.72 -1.38 -17.79
N ASP A 88 -11.96 -0.59 -17.00
CA ASP A 88 -11.39 0.66 -17.49
C ASP A 88 -9.87 0.59 -17.32
N SER A 89 -9.19 0.79 -18.43
CA SER A 89 -7.79 0.44 -18.61
C SER A 89 -6.91 1.57 -18.08
N LYS A 90 -5.71 1.22 -17.55
CA LYS A 90 -4.52 2.10 -17.43
C LYS A 90 -4.22 2.69 -16.04
N SER A 91 -3.98 1.83 -15.05
CA SER A 91 -3.18 2.17 -13.86
C SER A 91 -1.82 1.46 -13.91
N MET A 92 -1.00 1.82 -14.90
CA MET A 92 0.40 1.39 -14.97
C MET A 92 1.33 2.48 -14.44
N ILE A 93 2.40 2.07 -13.74
CA ILE A 93 3.38 2.98 -13.15
C ILE A 93 4.01 3.82 -14.27
N PRO A 94 4.07 5.16 -14.18
CA PRO A 94 4.67 5.98 -15.22
C PRO A 94 6.17 5.65 -15.38
N CYS A 95 6.62 5.43 -16.61
CA CYS A 95 8.04 5.20 -16.90
C CYS A 95 8.87 6.43 -16.51
N ARG A 96 9.96 6.23 -15.77
CA ARG A 96 10.91 7.30 -15.38
C ARG A 96 11.53 8.01 -16.60
N HIS A 97 11.63 7.32 -17.73
CA HIS A 97 12.15 7.88 -18.99
C HIS A 97 11.04 8.53 -19.86
N GLY A 98 9.78 8.42 -19.44
CA GLY A 98 8.62 9.00 -20.13
C GLY A 98 8.63 8.70 -21.65
N ARG A 99 8.33 9.72 -22.47
CA ARG A 99 8.36 9.63 -23.94
C ARG A 99 9.73 9.27 -24.54
N GLN A 100 10.82 9.40 -23.78
CA GLN A 100 12.19 9.13 -24.22
C GLN A 100 12.66 7.71 -23.86
N CYS A 101 11.78 6.88 -23.30
CA CYS A 101 12.14 5.50 -22.99
C CYS A 101 12.53 4.73 -24.26
N ARG A 102 13.74 4.16 -24.24
CA ARG A 102 14.25 3.28 -25.31
C ARG A 102 13.68 1.86 -25.25
N GLU A 103 13.13 1.49 -24.10
CA GLU A 103 12.56 0.16 -23.81
C GLU A 103 11.04 0.12 -23.99
N LYS A 104 10.42 1.19 -24.52
CA LYS A 104 8.97 1.28 -24.72
C LYS A 104 8.37 0.18 -25.62
N ASN A 105 9.21 -0.48 -26.43
CA ASN A 105 8.80 -1.57 -27.32
C ASN A 105 9.13 -2.96 -26.76
N ASP A 106 9.76 -3.02 -25.58
CA ASP A 106 10.00 -4.28 -24.88
C ASP A 106 8.70 -4.73 -24.18
N GLN A 107 8.30 -5.97 -24.39
CA GLN A 107 7.02 -6.50 -23.91
C GLN A 107 6.98 -6.62 -22.38
N HIS A 108 8.12 -6.92 -21.76
CA HIS A 108 8.24 -7.03 -20.32
C HIS A 108 8.23 -5.64 -19.65
N HIS A 109 8.78 -4.63 -20.31
CA HIS A 109 8.74 -3.23 -19.86
C HIS A 109 7.37 -2.59 -20.09
N ALA A 110 6.79 -2.74 -21.29
CA ALA A 110 5.51 -2.14 -21.67
C ALA A 110 4.31 -2.72 -20.89
N SER A 111 4.45 -3.91 -20.30
CA SER A 111 3.45 -4.50 -19.41
C SER A 111 3.50 -3.97 -17.98
N GLN A 112 4.59 -3.27 -17.60
CA GLN A 112 4.80 -2.73 -16.25
C GLN A 112 4.72 -1.20 -16.21
N TYR A 113 5.15 -0.53 -17.29
CA TYR A 113 5.30 0.92 -17.31
C TYR A 113 4.46 1.62 -18.38
N SER A 114 3.71 2.63 -17.93
CA SER A 114 2.95 3.53 -18.79
C SER A 114 3.86 4.57 -19.43
N HIS A 115 3.67 4.82 -20.72
CA HIS A 115 4.32 5.90 -21.46
C HIS A 115 3.22 6.86 -21.95
N PRO A 116 3.42 8.18 -21.91
CA PRO A 116 2.50 9.09 -22.55
C PRO A 116 2.49 8.79 -24.06
N SER A 117 1.33 8.43 -24.60
CA SER A 117 1.13 8.39 -26.06
C SER A 117 1.28 9.82 -26.57
N SER A 118 2.07 9.98 -27.64
CA SER A 118 2.46 11.26 -28.25
C SER A 118 1.33 12.28 -28.39
#